data_AF-T0Z4C2-F1
#
_entry.id   AF-T0Z4C2-F1
#
_cell.length_a   1.000
_cell.length_b   1.000
_cell.length_c   1.000
_cell.angle_alpha   90.00
_cell.angle_beta   90.00
_cell.angle_gamma   90.00
#
_symmetry.space_group_name_H-M   'P 1'
#
loop_
_entity.id
_entity.type
_entity.pdbx_description
1 polymer ?
#
loop_
_entity_poly.entity_id
_entity_poly.type
_entity_poly.pdbx_seq_one_letter_code
_entity_poly.pdbx_strand_id
1 'polypeptide(L)' 'MTSQQRLLTLRQVATRLNIKYDSLRKRIQRKQIGSLPIFRTGEGPSAHWACYEDDLEAWISARKGVA' A
#
# COMPACT_ATOMS: atom_id res chain seq x y z
N MET A 1 19.48 15.54 -0.78
CA MET A 1 18.92 14.67 -1.82
C MET A 1 17.43 14.49 -1.52
N THR A 2 16.55 15.24 -2.18
CA THR A 2 15.10 15.04 -2.06
C THR A 2 14.70 13.94 -3.02
N SER A 3 14.74 12.69 -2.57
CA SER A 3 14.11 11.58 -3.30
C SER A 3 12.64 11.94 -3.46
N GLN A 4 12.18 12.11 -4.70
CA GLN A 4 10.75 12.23 -4.99
C GLN A 4 10.11 10.90 -4.60
N GLN A 5 9.49 10.86 -3.42
CA GLN A 5 8.77 9.69 -2.95
C GLN A 5 7.62 9.41 -3.91
N ARG A 6 7.71 8.30 -4.64
CA ARG A 6 6.67 7.93 -5.61
C ARG A 6 5.45 7.41 -4.86
N LEU A 7 4.30 8.03 -5.11
CA LEU A 7 3.04 7.58 -4.55
C LEU A 7 2.43 6.48 -5.43
N LEU A 8 2.09 5.34 -4.82
CA LEU A 8 1.41 4.22 -5.46
C LEU A 8 -0.07 4.20 -5.06
N THR A 9 -0.93 4.06 -6.05
CA THR A 9 -2.36 3.80 -5.83
C THR A 9 -2.58 2.38 -5.30
N LEU A 10 -3.73 2.16 -4.66
CA LEU A 10 -4.11 0.82 -4.19
C LEU A 10 -4.04 -0.28 -5.26
N ARG A 11 -4.32 0.06 -6.54
CA ARG A 11 -4.16 -0.89 -7.66
C ARG A 11 -2.70 -1.27 -7.87
N GLN A 12 -1.80 -0.28 -7.88
CA GLN A 12 -0.36 -0.52 -8.05
C GLN A 12 0.22 -1.32 -6.87
N VAL A 13 -0.21 -1.01 -5.64
CA VAL A 13 0.15 -1.79 -4.45
C VAL A 13 -0.30 -3.25 -4.60
N ALA A 14 -1.54 -3.48 -5.04
CA ALA A 14 -2.06 -4.83 -5.25
C ALA A 14 -1.25 -5.60 -6.30
N THR A 15 -0.88 -4.94 -7.41
CA THR A 15 0.00 -5.52 -8.44
C THR A 15 1.37 -5.87 -7.88
N ARG A 16 2.01 -4.97 -7.12
CA ARG A 16 3.33 -5.21 -6.51
C ARG A 16 3.32 -6.37 -5.52
N LEU A 17 2.25 -6.50 -4.75
CA LEU A 17 2.05 -7.60 -3.81
C LEU A 17 1.55 -8.89 -4.47
N ASN A 18 1.32 -8.89 -5.79
CA ASN A 18 0.73 -9.98 -6.54
C ASN A 18 -0.60 -10.49 -5.94
N ILE A 19 -1.48 -9.56 -5.56
CA ILE A 19 -2.81 -9.85 -5.00
C ILE A 19 -3.90 -9.14 -5.80
N LYS A 20 -5.11 -9.71 -5.81
CA LYS A 20 -6.26 -9.07 -6.46
C LYS A 20 -6.63 -7.77 -5.75
N TYR A 21 -6.83 -6.70 -6.51
CA TYR A 21 -7.25 -5.39 -6.01
C TYR A 21 -8.49 -5.47 -5.09
N ASP A 22 -9.54 -6.20 -5.50
CA ASP A 22 -10.75 -6.38 -4.68
C ASP A 22 -10.48 -7.10 -3.35
N SER A 23 -9.56 -8.04 -3.34
CA SER A 23 -9.16 -8.75 -2.12
C SER A 23 -8.46 -7.79 -1.17
N LEU A 24 -7.51 -7.00 -1.66
CA LEU A 24 -6.82 -5.99 -0.87
C LEU A 24 -7.81 -4.93 -0.35
N ARG A 25 -8.72 -4.45 -1.19
CA ARG A 25 -9.77 -3.50 -0.82
C ARG A 25 -10.66 -4.05 0.30
N LYS A 26 -11.11 -5.30 0.20
CA LYS A 26 -11.90 -5.96 1.26
C LYS A 26 -11.11 -6.11 2.56
N ARG A 27 -9.82 -6.45 2.48
CA ARG A 27 -8.94 -6.53 3.66
C ARG A 27 -8.83 -5.18 4.37
N ILE A 28 -8.68 -4.08 3.63
CA ILE A 28 -8.68 -2.72 4.18
C ILE A 28 -9.99 -2.42 4.91
N GLN A 29 -11.12 -2.65 4.25
CA GLN A 29 -12.45 -2.42 4.84
C GLN A 29 -12.68 -3.22 6.12
N ARG A 30 -12.13 -4.44 6.17
CA ARG A 30 -12.20 -5.33 7.34
C ARG A 30 -11.11 -5.06 8.38
N LYS A 31 -10.24 -4.06 8.19
CA LYS A 31 -9.07 -3.77 9.04
C LYS A 31 -8.08 -4.95 9.15
N GLN A 32 -7.99 -5.79 8.12
CA GLN A 32 -7.15 -7.01 8.03
C GLN A 32 -5.86 -6.79 7.22
N ILE A 33 -5.26 -5.62 7.34
CA ILE A 33 -4.05 -5.22 6.58
C ILE A 33 -2.77 -5.28 7.42
N GLY A 34 -2.89 -5.47 8.74
CA GLY A 34 -1.76 -5.55 9.66
C GLY A 34 -0.91 -4.28 9.59
N SER A 35 0.39 -4.46 9.33
CA SER A 35 1.38 -3.38 9.25
C SER A 35 1.59 -2.82 7.83
N LEU A 36 0.72 -3.13 6.86
CA LEU A 36 0.87 -2.62 5.50
C LEU A 36 0.79 -1.07 5.50
N PRO A 37 1.79 -0.35 4.95
CA PRO A 37 1.90 1.11 5.06
C PRO A 37 0.98 1.86 4.07
N ILE A 38 -0.32 1.59 4.13
CA ILE A 38 -1.34 2.21 3.29
C ILE A 38 -2.15 3.25 4.07
N PHE A 39 -2.43 4.38 3.43
CA PHE A 39 -3.16 5.50 4.01
C PHE A 39 -4.20 6.05 3.03
N ARG A 40 -5.18 6.79 3.53
CA ARG A 40 -6.11 7.55 2.68
C ARG A 40 -5.48 8.89 2.32
N THR A 41 -5.56 9.23 1.05
CA THR A 41 -5.15 10.53 0.50
C THR A 41 -6.26 11.12 -0.37
N GLY A 42 -6.28 12.44 -0.50
CA GLY A 42 -7.37 13.19 -1.13
C GLY A 42 -8.56 13.43 -0.20
N GLU A 43 -9.48 14.28 -0.65
CA GLU A 43 -10.63 14.75 0.13
C GLU A 43 -11.96 14.39 -0.52
N GLY A 44 -13.01 14.23 0.30
CA GLY A 44 -14.37 13.96 -0.15
C GLY A 44 -14.49 12.74 -1.10
N PRO A 45 -15.18 12.86 -2.25
CA PRO A 45 -15.38 11.76 -3.19
C PRO A 45 -14.09 11.29 -3.89
N SER A 46 -13.02 12.09 -3.85
CA SER A 46 -11.72 11.78 -4.44
C SER A 46 -10.77 11.06 -3.47
N ALA A 47 -11.20 10.83 -2.23
CA ALA A 47 -10.39 10.14 -1.22
C ALA A 47 -10.15 8.68 -1.62
N HIS A 48 -8.88 8.31 -1.80
CA HIS A 48 -8.45 6.98 -2.23
C HIS A 48 -7.32 6.45 -1.35
N TRP A 49 -7.10 5.13 -1.42
CA TRP A 49 -6.02 4.48 -0.68
C TRP A 49 -4.73 4.50 -1.51
N ALA A 50 -3.63 4.87 -0.86
CA ALA A 50 -2.32 4.97 -1.45
C ALA A 50 -1.22 4.47 -0.48
N CYS A 51 -0.02 4.29 -1.00
CA CYS A 51 1.18 3.88 -0.29
C CYS A 51 2.38 4.57 -0.93
N TYR A 52 3.39 4.97 -0.16
CA TYR A 52 4.67 5.35 -0.76
C TYR A 52 5.40 4.11 -1.26
N GLU A 53 6.07 4.21 -2.42
CA GLU A 53 6.82 3.11 -3.02
C GLU A 53 7.93 2.63 -2.09
N ASP A 54 8.72 3.54 -1.54
CA ASP A 54 9.84 3.20 -0.64
C ASP A 54 9.36 2.45 0.62
N ASP A 55 8.26 2.90 1.23
CA ASP A 55 7.66 2.24 2.39
C ASP A 55 7.13 0.84 2.05
N LEU A 56 6.53 0.67 0.86
CA LEU A 56 6.05 -0.62 0.40
C LEU A 56 7.21 -1.60 0.22
N GLU A 57 8.29 -1.17 -0.45
CA GLU A 57 9.47 -1.99 -0.70
C GLU A 57 10.21 -2.33 0.59
N ALA A 58 10.33 -1.37 1.52
CA ALA A 58 10.88 -1.62 2.86
C ALA A 58 10.04 -2.65 3.63
N TRP A 59 8.71 -2.54 3.57
CA TRP A 59 7.81 -3.50 4.21
C TRP A 59 7.88 -4.89 3.58
N ILE A 60 7.93 -5.00 2.25
CA ILE A 60 8.12 -6.27 1.55
C ILE A 60 9.46 -6.90 1.95
N SER A 61 10.53 -6.10 1.98
CA SER A 61 11.88 -6.57 2.34
C SER A 61 11.95 -7.04 3.78
N ALA A 62 11.36 -6.29 4.72
CA ALA A 62 11.29 -6.68 6.13
C ALA A 62 10.57 -8.02 6.30
N ARG A 63 9.50 -8.28 5.54
CA ARG A 63 8.78 -9.57 5.61
C ARG A 63 9.54 -10.75 5.01
N LYS A 64 10.42 -10.50 4.03
CA LYS A 64 11.30 -11.54 3.47
C LYS A 64 12.48 -11.86 4.39
N GLY A 65 12.92 -10.89 5.20
CA GLY A 65 14.00 -11.04 6.16
C GLY A 65 13.62 -11.68 7.51
N VAL A 66 12.35 -12.03 7.72
CA VAL A 66 11.91 -12.87 8.85
C VAL A 66 12.05 -14.33 8.42
N ALA A 67 13.30 -14.81 8.44
CA ALA A 67 13.65 -16.22 8.35
C ALA A 67 14.24 -16.67 9.68
#